data_AF-X5H2M3-F1
#
_entry.id   AF-X5H2M3-F1
#
_cell.length_a   1.000
_cell.length_b   1.000
_cell.length_c   1.000
_cell.angle_alpha   90.00
_cell.angle_beta   90.00
_cell.angle_gamma   90.00
#
_symmetry.space_group_name_H-M   'P 1'
#
loop_
_entity.id
_entity.type
_entity.pdbx_description
1 polymer ?
#
loop_
_entity_poly.entity_id
_entity_poly.type
_entity_poly.pdbx_seq_one_letter_code
_entity_poly.pdbx_strand_id
1 'polypeptide(L)'
;MRLILLSSVRAELILLPEKIVCYNKMSGYCYTENHDLNMQIAVPVTGSLFYERLYRTNFSEYHVVYNENLNLSLVFLYGKNPAGELVHLVFMCPSNLTFTLLKEGMTLNQNVFLGCGLNFMPDLSLTEKTVLLFDQVKGRVNITSDAPHVRIYRFTYIDDTGVSFHQSYQSTVLELVQVDEVSQNVEFTMGLQ
;
A
#
# COMPACT_ATOMS: atom_id res chain seq x y z
N MET A 1 15.99 2.36 0.52
CA MET A 1 15.07 1.80 1.53
C MET A 1 14.77 0.36 1.14
N ARG A 2 14.63 -0.63 2.05
CA ARG A 2 14.30 -2.00 1.64
C ARG A 2 13.25 -2.67 2.53
N LEU A 3 12.11 -2.99 1.93
CA LEU A 3 11.01 -3.72 2.56
C LEU A 3 10.85 -5.08 1.88
N ILE A 4 10.45 -6.10 2.63
CA ILE A 4 10.12 -7.42 2.11
C ILE A 4 8.64 -7.75 2.35
N LEU A 5 8.00 -8.31 1.33
CA LEU A 5 6.60 -8.72 1.37
C LEU A 5 6.46 -10.16 1.86
N LEU A 6 5.76 -10.36 2.95
CA LEU A 6 5.48 -11.67 3.56
C LEU A 6 3.96 -11.90 3.67
N SER A 7 3.58 -13.12 4.04
CA SER A 7 2.20 -13.47 4.35
C SER A 7 1.96 -13.47 5.86
N SER A 8 0.75 -13.14 6.26
CA SER A 8 0.23 -13.35 7.60
C SER A 8 -0.50 -14.69 7.73
N VAL A 9 -0.54 -15.26 8.93
CA VAL A 9 -1.43 -16.39 9.28
C VAL A 9 -2.92 -16.10 9.01
N ARG A 10 -3.30 -14.82 8.91
CA ARG A 10 -4.66 -14.37 8.58
C ARG A 10 -4.91 -14.18 7.08
N ALA A 11 -3.99 -14.67 6.23
CA ALA A 11 -4.01 -14.43 4.78
C ALA A 11 -3.94 -12.94 4.38
N GLU A 12 -3.45 -12.09 5.27
CA GLU A 12 -3.12 -10.69 5.01
C GLU A 12 -1.68 -10.58 4.49
N LEU A 13 -1.31 -9.41 3.95
CA LEU A 13 0.07 -9.14 3.56
C LEU A 13 0.79 -8.42 4.68
N ILE A 14 2.07 -8.73 4.88
CA ILE A 14 2.91 -8.04 5.87
C ILE A 14 4.12 -7.47 5.13
N LEU A 15 4.35 -6.16 5.27
CA LEU A 15 5.59 -5.51 4.88
C LEU A 15 6.49 -5.40 6.10
N LEU A 16 7.71 -5.92 6.02
CA LEU A 16 8.72 -5.76 7.08
C LEU A 16 10.01 -5.17 6.51
N PRO A 17 10.83 -4.47 7.32
CA PRO A 17 12.18 -4.10 6.93
C PRO A 17 13.01 -5.33 6.58
N GLU A 18 13.64 -5.37 5.40
CA GLU A 18 14.42 -6.54 4.94
C GLU A 18 15.49 -6.93 5.97
N LYS A 19 16.12 -5.94 6.61
CA LYS A 19 17.22 -6.12 7.58
C LYS A 19 16.86 -6.96 8.82
N ILE A 20 15.58 -7.06 9.18
CA ILE A 20 15.14 -7.82 10.37
C ILE A 20 14.61 -9.20 10.01
N VAL A 21 14.56 -9.54 8.71
CA VAL A 21 13.98 -10.78 8.20
C VAL A 21 15.08 -11.75 7.78
N CYS A 22 15.08 -12.91 8.41
CA CYS A 22 15.89 -14.06 8.07
C CYS A 22 15.09 -15.05 7.22
N TYR A 23 15.73 -15.70 6.25
CA TYR A 23 15.10 -16.72 5.41
C TYR A 23 15.74 -18.09 5.63
N ASN A 24 14.93 -19.05 6.08
CA ASN A 24 15.34 -20.44 6.17
C ASN A 24 15.07 -21.14 4.83
N LYS A 25 16.13 -21.40 4.07
CA LYS A 25 16.06 -22.08 2.76
C LYS A 25 15.51 -23.50 2.84
N MET A 26 15.72 -24.21 3.95
CA MET A 26 15.29 -25.61 4.09
C MET A 26 13.77 -25.72 4.29
N SER A 27 13.18 -24.80 5.04
CA SER A 27 11.74 -24.78 5.32
C SER A 27 10.95 -23.84 4.42
N GLY A 28 11.61 -22.99 3.61
CA GLY A 28 10.94 -21.98 2.79
C GLY A 28 10.31 -20.83 3.60
N TYR A 29 10.65 -20.72 4.89
CA TYR A 29 10.00 -19.81 5.83
C TYR A 29 10.86 -18.60 6.17
N CYS A 30 10.22 -17.44 6.31
CA CYS A 30 10.83 -16.21 6.81
C CYS A 30 10.53 -16.03 8.30
N TYR A 31 11.49 -15.54 9.07
CA TYR A 31 11.36 -15.26 10.49
C TYR A 31 12.17 -14.03 10.87
N THR A 32 11.94 -13.52 12.08
CA THR A 32 12.63 -12.36 12.67
C THR A 32 13.16 -12.73 14.06
N GLU A 33 13.90 -11.83 14.71
CA GLU A 33 14.29 -12.01 16.12
C GLU A 33 13.13 -11.78 17.10
N ASN A 34 12.03 -11.15 16.63
CA ASN A 34 10.85 -10.89 17.44
C ASN A 34 9.90 -12.08 17.39
N HIS A 35 9.74 -12.78 18.53
CA HIS A 35 8.85 -13.93 18.66
C HIS A 35 7.37 -13.60 18.38
N ASP A 36 6.88 -12.42 18.77
CA ASP A 36 5.48 -12.03 18.56
C ASP A 36 5.18 -11.77 17.08
N LEU A 37 6.14 -11.19 16.34
CA LEU A 37 6.03 -11.06 14.89
C LEU A 37 6.10 -12.43 14.21
N ASN A 38 6.93 -13.34 14.70
CA ASN A 38 7.03 -14.69 14.14
C ASN A 38 5.75 -15.51 14.28
N MET A 39 4.90 -15.21 15.26
CA MET A 39 3.57 -15.84 15.38
C MET A 39 2.59 -15.34 14.31
N GLN A 40 2.88 -14.22 13.66
CA GLN A 40 2.03 -13.63 12.64
C GLN A 40 2.49 -13.99 11.22
N ILE A 41 3.79 -14.19 11.01
CA ILE A 41 4.33 -14.55 9.69
C ILE A 41 3.89 -15.98 9.33
N ALA A 42 3.48 -16.17 8.08
CA ALA A 42 3.13 -17.47 7.54
C ALA A 42 3.83 -17.72 6.21
N VAL A 43 4.04 -19.00 5.91
CA VAL A 43 4.22 -19.43 4.52
C VAL A 43 2.88 -19.26 3.83
N PRO A 44 2.79 -18.53 2.70
CA PRO A 44 1.52 -18.37 2.01
C PRO A 44 1.00 -19.73 1.50
N VAL A 45 -0.31 -19.81 1.25
CA VAL A 45 -0.94 -21.06 0.80
C VAL A 45 -0.53 -21.37 -0.64
N THR A 46 -0.06 -22.60 -0.86
CA THR A 46 0.34 -23.11 -2.18
C THR A 46 -0.79 -22.95 -3.19
N GLY A 47 -0.47 -22.45 -4.40
CA GLY A 47 -1.44 -22.19 -5.46
C GLY A 47 -2.10 -20.81 -5.43
N SER A 48 -1.78 -19.95 -4.46
CA SER A 48 -2.14 -18.53 -4.56
C SER A 48 -1.13 -17.77 -5.42
N LEU A 49 -1.60 -16.82 -6.24
CA LEU A 49 -0.71 -15.92 -7.00
C LEU A 49 0.28 -15.19 -6.08
N PHE A 50 -0.15 -14.91 -4.85
CA PHE A 50 0.68 -14.35 -3.82
C PHE A 50 1.84 -15.30 -3.43
N TYR A 51 1.54 -16.58 -3.18
CA TYR A 51 2.55 -17.58 -2.85
C TYR A 51 3.61 -17.75 -3.93
N GLU A 52 3.20 -17.83 -5.19
CA GLU A 52 4.10 -18.20 -6.27
C GLU A 52 4.99 -17.06 -6.74
N ARG A 53 4.47 -15.82 -6.78
CA ARG A 53 5.16 -14.73 -7.49
C ARG A 53 5.37 -13.45 -6.69
N LEU A 54 4.66 -13.27 -5.57
CA LEU A 54 4.77 -12.02 -4.77
C LEU A 54 5.45 -12.25 -3.42
N TYR A 55 5.38 -13.45 -2.86
CA TYR A 55 6.03 -13.78 -1.60
C TYR A 55 7.54 -13.53 -1.67
N ARG A 56 8.07 -12.86 -0.63
CA ARG A 56 9.46 -12.43 -0.50
C ARG A 56 9.92 -11.45 -1.57
N THR A 57 8.98 -10.68 -2.14
CA THR A 57 9.35 -9.54 -2.98
C THR A 57 10.09 -8.51 -2.15
N ASN A 58 11.25 -8.10 -2.63
CA ASN A 58 12.05 -7.03 -2.05
C ASN A 58 11.76 -5.73 -2.80
N PHE A 59 11.22 -4.75 -2.08
CA PHE A 59 10.95 -3.41 -2.57
C PHE A 59 12.11 -2.48 -2.20
N SER A 60 12.72 -1.85 -3.19
CA SER A 60 13.88 -0.96 -3.00
C SER A 60 13.58 0.51 -3.29
N GLU A 61 12.54 0.75 -4.09
CA GLU A 61 12.15 2.07 -4.60
C GLU A 61 10.69 2.30 -4.22
N TYR A 62 10.33 3.56 -3.99
CA TYR A 62 8.97 3.93 -3.62
C TYR A 62 8.64 5.34 -4.05
N HIS A 63 7.38 5.57 -4.41
CA HIS A 63 6.82 6.90 -4.58
C HIS A 63 5.63 7.08 -3.64
N VAL A 64 5.35 8.32 -3.29
CA VAL A 64 4.20 8.65 -2.45
C VAL A 64 3.32 9.67 -3.17
N VAL A 65 2.02 9.42 -3.16
CA VAL A 65 1.00 10.36 -3.62
C VAL A 65 0.20 10.78 -2.41
N TYR A 66 0.28 12.04 -2.02
CA TYR A 66 -0.36 12.52 -0.79
C TYR A 66 -1.22 13.75 -1.05
N ASN A 67 -2.17 13.97 -0.14
CA ASN A 67 -2.95 15.19 -0.04
C ASN A 67 -2.81 15.78 1.36
N GLU A 68 -2.45 17.07 1.44
CA GLU A 68 -2.16 17.77 2.70
C GLU A 68 -3.38 17.84 3.65
N ASN A 69 -4.60 17.80 3.11
CA ASN A 69 -5.83 17.97 3.88
C ASN A 69 -6.47 16.65 4.35
N LEU A 70 -6.10 15.51 3.74
CA LEU A 70 -6.73 14.21 4.00
C LEU A 70 -5.99 13.36 5.04
N ASN A 71 -4.80 13.80 5.50
CA ASN A 71 -3.87 12.97 6.28
C ASN A 71 -3.71 11.55 5.69
N LEU A 72 -3.72 11.45 4.36
CA LEU A 72 -3.71 10.22 3.61
C LEU A 72 -2.62 10.28 2.56
N SER A 73 -1.79 9.24 2.56
CA SER A 73 -0.77 8.99 1.55
C SER A 73 -1.06 7.64 0.88
N LEU A 74 -0.97 7.60 -0.44
CA LEU A 74 -0.88 6.35 -1.19
C LEU A 74 0.59 6.06 -1.43
N VAL A 75 1.05 4.90 -0.99
CA VAL A 75 2.43 4.45 -1.13
C VAL A 75 2.51 3.43 -2.25
N PHE A 76 3.39 3.71 -3.22
CA PHE A 76 3.67 2.86 -4.36
C PHE A 76 5.07 2.28 -4.16
N LEU A 77 5.17 0.97 -3.96
CA LEU A 77 6.44 0.27 -3.81
C LEU A 77 6.80 -0.45 -5.11
N TYR A 78 8.08 -0.39 -5.47
CA TYR A 78 8.64 -1.04 -6.65
C TYR A 78 9.84 -1.92 -6.25
N GLY A 79 9.88 -3.12 -6.81
CA GLY A 79 10.78 -4.15 -6.35
C GLY A 79 10.92 -5.33 -7.28
N LYS A 80 11.59 -6.37 -6.78
CA LYS A 80 11.76 -7.64 -7.50
C LYS A 80 11.41 -8.83 -6.61
N ASN A 81 10.73 -9.81 -7.19
CA ASN A 81 10.49 -11.09 -6.53
C ASN A 81 11.75 -11.98 -6.57
N PRO A 82 11.78 -13.14 -5.88
CA PRO A 82 12.93 -14.04 -5.91
C PRO A 82 13.29 -14.58 -7.30
N ALA A 83 12.36 -14.56 -8.27
CA ALA A 83 12.60 -14.93 -9.66
C ALA A 83 13.19 -13.78 -10.50
N GLY A 84 13.33 -12.58 -9.93
CA GLY A 84 13.86 -11.39 -10.59
C GLY A 84 12.83 -10.58 -11.37
N GLU A 85 11.55 -10.94 -11.31
CA GLU A 85 10.47 -10.22 -11.99
C GLU A 85 10.18 -8.90 -11.28
N LEU A 86 9.84 -7.87 -12.06
CA LEU A 86 9.46 -6.57 -11.51
C LEU A 86 8.10 -6.67 -10.83
N VAL A 87 7.98 -6.13 -9.63
CA VAL A 87 6.76 -6.16 -8.83
C VAL A 87 6.42 -4.74 -8.39
N HIS A 88 5.12 -4.43 -8.38
CA HIS A 88 4.60 -3.24 -7.71
C HIS A 88 3.57 -3.62 -6.64
N LEU A 89 3.46 -2.76 -5.63
CA LEU A 89 2.48 -2.85 -4.55
C LEU A 89 1.99 -1.45 -4.22
N VAL A 90 0.68 -1.30 -4.04
CA VAL A 90 0.02 -0.02 -3.73
C VAL A 90 -0.88 -0.19 -2.52
N PHE A 91 -0.76 0.72 -1.56
CA PHE A 91 -1.56 0.73 -0.35
C PHE A 91 -1.70 2.13 0.23
N MET A 92 -2.70 2.33 1.07
CA MET A 92 -2.93 3.56 1.81
C MET A 92 -2.09 3.60 3.09
N CYS A 93 -1.65 4.77 3.51
CA CYS A 93 -0.93 4.95 4.76
C CYS A 93 -1.27 6.34 5.32
N PRO A 94 -1.59 6.47 6.61
CA PRO A 94 -1.71 7.79 7.23
C PRO A 94 -0.41 8.58 7.03
N SER A 95 -0.50 9.84 6.61
CA SER A 95 0.68 10.60 6.19
C SER A 95 1.74 10.70 7.28
N ASN A 96 1.31 10.81 8.55
CA ASN A 96 2.16 10.82 9.73
C ASN A 96 2.87 9.48 10.04
N LEU A 97 2.41 8.35 9.48
CA LEU A 97 2.96 7.02 9.72
C LEU A 97 3.88 6.53 8.59
N THR A 98 3.99 7.27 7.49
CA THR A 98 4.83 6.90 6.33
C THR A 98 6.28 6.63 6.72
N PHE A 99 6.84 7.37 7.69
CA PHE A 99 8.20 7.14 8.18
C PHE A 99 8.30 5.93 9.13
N THR A 100 7.27 5.68 9.92
CA THR A 100 7.21 4.54 10.86
C THR A 100 7.15 3.21 10.12
N LEU A 101 6.43 3.15 9.00
CA LEU A 101 6.40 2.01 8.07
C LEU A 101 7.82 1.50 7.76
N LEU A 102 8.80 2.41 7.62
CA LEU A 102 10.16 2.05 7.23
C LEU A 102 10.96 1.42 8.36
N LYS A 103 10.57 1.69 9.60
CA LYS A 103 11.24 1.21 10.80
C LYS A 103 10.63 -0.07 11.33
N GLU A 104 9.30 -0.15 11.31
CA GLU A 104 8.54 -1.17 12.02
C GLU A 104 7.80 -2.12 11.07
N GLY A 105 7.64 -1.74 9.80
CA GLY A 105 6.80 -2.46 8.87
C GLY A 105 5.32 -2.13 9.05
N MET A 106 4.45 -2.88 8.37
CA MET A 106 3.00 -2.69 8.40
C MET A 106 2.28 -3.96 7.93
N THR A 107 1.14 -4.28 8.55
CA THR A 107 0.20 -5.26 8.02
C THR A 107 -0.78 -4.58 7.08
N LEU A 108 -0.90 -5.10 5.86
CA LEU A 108 -1.81 -4.61 4.84
C LEU A 108 -3.06 -5.49 4.86
N ASN A 109 -4.07 -5.02 5.59
CA ASN A 109 -5.40 -5.60 5.56
C ASN A 109 -6.19 -5.10 4.34
N GLN A 110 -7.42 -5.57 4.18
CA GLN A 110 -8.29 -5.24 3.05
C GLN A 110 -8.67 -3.76 2.96
N ASN A 111 -8.62 -3.01 4.07
CA ASN A 111 -8.96 -1.59 4.08
C ASN A 111 -7.79 -0.71 3.63
N VAL A 112 -6.58 -1.25 3.65
CA VAL A 112 -5.34 -0.50 3.41
C VAL A 112 -4.72 -0.90 2.07
N PHE A 113 -4.79 -2.18 1.71
CA PHE A 113 -4.27 -2.70 0.46
C PHE A 113 -5.11 -2.25 -0.74
N LEU A 114 -4.45 -1.65 -1.74
CA LEU A 114 -5.12 -1.17 -2.96
C LEU A 114 -4.85 -2.06 -4.17
N GLY A 115 -3.66 -2.65 -4.27
CA GLY A 115 -3.35 -3.55 -5.38
C GLY A 115 -1.88 -3.96 -5.45
N CYS A 116 -1.59 -4.97 -6.26
CA CYS A 116 -0.24 -5.42 -6.57
C CYS A 116 -0.21 -6.09 -7.95
N GLY A 117 0.97 -6.20 -8.55
CA GLY A 117 1.11 -6.93 -9.80
C GLY A 117 2.56 -7.08 -10.25
N LEU A 118 2.73 -7.83 -11.34
CA LEU A 118 4.01 -8.21 -11.91
C LEU A 118 4.21 -7.55 -13.26
N ASN A 119 5.46 -7.19 -13.59
CA ASN A 119 5.90 -6.67 -14.88
C ASN A 119 4.94 -5.61 -15.44
N PHE A 120 4.44 -4.73 -14.58
CA PHE A 120 3.50 -3.69 -14.99
C PHE A 120 4.24 -2.66 -15.83
N MET A 121 3.89 -2.60 -17.13
CA MET A 121 4.42 -1.65 -18.11
C MET A 121 5.95 -1.50 -18.01
N PRO A 122 6.72 -2.57 -18.23
CA PRO A 122 8.15 -2.63 -17.84
C PRO A 122 8.98 -1.51 -18.48
N ASP A 123 8.59 -1.07 -19.68
CA ASP A 123 9.27 -0.06 -20.48
C ASP A 123 9.08 1.38 -19.99
N LEU A 124 8.13 1.61 -19.08
CA LEU A 124 7.89 2.94 -18.50
C LEU A 124 8.82 3.24 -17.33
N SER A 125 9.12 4.53 -17.14
CA SER A 125 9.77 5.01 -15.93
C SER A 125 8.88 4.80 -14.70
N LEU A 126 9.47 4.81 -13.50
CA LEU A 126 8.70 4.66 -12.26
C LEU A 126 7.70 5.81 -12.06
N THR A 127 8.05 7.03 -12.49
CA THR A 127 7.17 8.21 -12.38
C THR A 127 5.93 8.04 -13.25
N GLU A 128 6.09 7.63 -14.51
CA GLU A 128 4.98 7.31 -15.42
C GLU A 128 4.12 6.16 -14.87
N LYS A 129 4.75 5.08 -14.38
CA LYS A 129 4.04 3.96 -13.73
C LYS A 129 3.20 4.42 -12.55
N THR A 130 3.70 5.35 -11.75
CA THR A 130 2.99 5.85 -10.57
C THR A 130 1.74 6.62 -10.95
N VAL A 131 1.83 7.50 -11.95
CA VAL A 131 0.68 8.27 -12.45
C VAL A 131 -0.40 7.31 -12.97
N LEU A 132 -0.02 6.33 -13.78
CA LEU A 132 -0.98 5.35 -14.33
C LEU A 132 -1.56 4.42 -13.26
N LEU A 133 -0.76 3.97 -12.30
CA LEU A 133 -1.25 3.14 -11.19
C LEU A 133 -2.20 3.93 -10.28
N PHE A 134 -1.92 5.21 -10.03
CA PHE A 134 -2.83 6.06 -9.26
C PHE A 134 -4.20 6.14 -9.94
N ASP A 135 -4.25 6.39 -11.25
CA ASP A 135 -5.52 6.41 -11.98
C ASP A 135 -6.29 5.08 -11.93
N GLN A 136 -5.58 3.94 -11.85
CA GLN A 136 -6.21 2.62 -11.73
C GLN A 136 -6.76 2.32 -10.34
N VAL A 137 -6.16 2.88 -9.29
CA VAL A 137 -6.48 2.53 -7.90
C VAL A 137 -7.26 3.62 -7.15
N LYS A 138 -7.30 4.86 -7.65
CA LYS A 138 -7.96 5.98 -6.98
C LYS A 138 -9.43 5.71 -6.65
N GLY A 139 -10.16 5.01 -7.52
CA GLY A 139 -11.56 4.63 -7.27
C GLY A 139 -11.76 3.62 -6.15
N ARG A 140 -10.69 3.14 -5.51
CA ARG A 140 -10.73 2.28 -4.30
C ARG A 140 -10.42 3.06 -3.02
N VAL A 141 -10.18 4.37 -3.14
CA VAL A 141 -9.86 5.24 -2.02
C VAL A 141 -11.13 5.91 -1.52
N ASN A 142 -11.48 5.57 -0.29
CA ASN A 142 -12.64 6.13 0.40
C ASN A 142 -12.20 7.24 1.35
N ILE A 143 -12.84 8.39 1.25
CA ILE A 143 -12.62 9.55 2.10
C ILE A 143 -13.86 9.75 2.96
N THR A 144 -13.70 9.67 4.28
CA THR A 144 -14.77 9.98 5.24
C THR A 144 -14.90 11.48 5.43
N SER A 145 -16.13 12.00 5.39
CA SER A 145 -16.45 13.41 5.62
C SER A 145 -17.69 13.57 6.49
N ASP A 146 -17.78 14.68 7.20
CA ASP A 146 -18.93 15.17 7.95
C ASP A 146 -19.97 15.93 7.09
N ALA A 147 -19.69 16.10 5.79
CA ALA A 147 -20.53 16.84 4.87
C ALA A 147 -20.63 16.14 3.51
N PRO A 148 -21.79 16.22 2.82
CA PRO A 148 -22.01 15.55 1.54
C PRO A 148 -21.40 16.29 0.33
N HIS A 149 -20.56 17.30 0.57
CA HIS A 149 -20.12 18.20 -0.49
C HIS A 149 -18.98 17.58 -1.30
N VAL A 150 -19.16 17.56 -2.62
CA VAL A 150 -18.08 17.29 -3.58
C VAL A 150 -16.96 18.29 -3.37
N ARG A 151 -15.72 17.79 -3.23
CA ARG A 151 -14.51 18.59 -3.10
C ARG A 151 -13.52 18.20 -4.18
N ILE A 152 -12.65 19.15 -4.53
CA ILE A 152 -11.49 18.90 -5.39
C ILE A 152 -10.26 18.85 -4.51
N TYR A 153 -9.51 17.76 -4.62
CA TYR A 153 -8.29 17.52 -3.87
C TYR A 153 -7.09 17.56 -4.81
N ARG A 154 -6.06 18.32 -4.42
CA ARG A 154 -4.76 18.31 -5.08
C ARG A 154 -3.91 17.19 -4.51
N PHE A 155 -3.51 16.24 -5.34
CA PHE A 155 -2.57 15.19 -4.98
C PHE A 155 -1.19 15.53 -5.52
N THR A 156 -0.19 15.49 -4.65
CA THR A 156 1.23 15.73 -4.97
C THR A 156 1.97 14.41 -4.98
N TYR A 157 2.79 14.20 -6.02
CA TYR A 157 3.55 12.98 -6.24
C TYR A 157 5.01 13.26 -5.91
N ILE A 158 5.57 12.52 -4.98
CA ILE A 158 6.96 12.65 -4.55
C ILE A 158 7.70 11.33 -4.77
N ASP A 159 8.95 11.42 -5.20
CA ASP A 159 9.82 10.27 -5.34
C ASP A 159 10.50 9.87 -4.01
N ASP A 160 11.35 8.85 -4.06
CA ASP A 160 12.06 8.34 -2.89
C ASP A 160 13.12 9.30 -2.34
N THR A 161 13.47 10.34 -3.10
CA THR A 161 14.35 11.44 -2.70
C THR A 161 13.58 12.62 -2.10
N GLY A 162 12.24 12.59 -2.16
CA GLY A 162 11.36 13.66 -1.68
C GLY A 162 11.12 14.77 -2.71
N VAL A 163 11.54 14.59 -3.96
CA VAL A 163 11.32 15.57 -5.03
C VAL A 163 9.94 15.36 -5.63
N SER A 164 9.18 16.45 -5.74
CA SER A 164 7.88 16.45 -6.40
C SER A 164 8.05 16.35 -7.91
N PHE A 165 7.43 15.35 -8.54
CA PHE A 165 7.53 15.14 -10.00
C PHE A 165 6.18 15.28 -10.74
N HIS A 166 5.05 15.23 -10.04
CA HIS A 166 3.74 15.36 -10.65
C HIS A 166 2.69 15.92 -9.68
N GLN A 167 1.62 16.48 -10.23
CA GLN A 167 0.45 16.95 -9.49
C GLN A 167 -0.81 16.62 -10.27
N SER A 168 -1.84 16.15 -9.57
CA SER A 168 -3.14 15.87 -10.16
C SER A 168 -4.26 16.40 -9.28
N TYR A 169 -5.40 16.72 -9.88
CA TYR A 169 -6.59 17.19 -9.17
C TYR A 169 -7.69 16.17 -9.35
N GLN A 170 -8.20 15.63 -8.24
CA GLN A 170 -9.27 14.63 -8.26
C GLN A 170 -10.49 15.20 -7.54
N SER A 171 -11.66 15.02 -8.15
CA SER A 171 -12.93 15.31 -7.50
C SER A 171 -13.42 14.11 -6.72
N THR A 172 -14.18 14.34 -5.66
CA THR A 172 -14.88 13.27 -4.97
C THR A 172 -16.35 13.18 -5.36
N VAL A 173 -16.92 11.98 -5.31
CA VAL A 173 -18.37 11.77 -5.37
C VAL A 173 -18.85 11.07 -4.11
N LEU A 174 -20.08 11.39 -3.70
CA LEU A 174 -20.71 10.73 -2.57
C LEU A 174 -21.08 9.29 -2.97
N GLU A 175 -20.59 8.31 -2.22
CA GLU A 175 -20.86 6.89 -2.46
C GLU A 175 -21.78 6.29 -1.40
N LEU A 176 -21.60 6.67 -0.13
CA LEU A 176 -22.36 6.11 0.98
C LEU A 176 -22.68 7.19 2.02
N VAL A 177 -23.84 7.06 2.65
CA VAL A 177 -24.24 7.81 3.84
C VAL A 177 -24.49 6.81 4.95
N GLN A 178 -23.80 6.97 6.07
CA GLN A 178 -24.00 6.18 7.28
C GLN A 178 -24.54 7.09 8.39
N VAL A 179 -25.52 6.59 9.13
CA VAL A 179 -26.09 7.29 10.28
C VAL A 179 -25.87 6.40 11.49
N ASP A 180 -25.11 6.89 12.46
CA ASP A 180 -25.03 6.25 13.77
C ASP A 180 -26.31 6.58 14.54
N GLU A 181 -27.17 5.58 14.74
CA GLU A 181 -28.46 5.74 15.41
C GLU A 181 -28.32 6.19 16.88
N VAL A 182 -27.19 5.89 17.53
CA VAL A 182 -26.95 6.20 18.95
C VAL A 182 -26.47 7.64 19.10
N SER A 183 -25.48 8.05 18.29
CA SER A 183 -24.93 9.41 18.36
C SER A 183 -25.65 10.42 17.47
N GLN A 184 -26.53 9.96 16.58
CA GLN A 184 -27.18 10.74 15.52
C GLN A 184 -26.17 11.43 14.57
N ASN A 185 -24.92 10.97 14.57
CA ASN A 185 -23.91 11.49 13.67
C ASN A 185 -24.09 10.89 12.28
N VAL A 186 -23.94 11.74 11.27
CA VAL A 186 -23.99 11.34 9.86
C VAL A 186 -22.57 11.37 9.31
N GLU A 187 -22.12 10.24 8.80
CA GLU A 187 -20.85 10.10 8.11
C GLU A 187 -21.10 9.87 6.61
N PHE A 188 -20.37 10.62 5.79
CA PHE A 188 -20.42 10.52 4.34
C PHE A 188 -19.14 9.86 3.85
N THR A 189 -19.25 8.77 3.08
CA THR A 189 -18.12 8.17 2.37
C THR A 189 -18.07 8.72 0.96
N MET A 190 -16.94 9.32 0.62
CA MET A 190 -16.67 9.99 -0.65
C MET A 190 -15.61 9.20 -1.42
N GLY A 191 -15.91 8.77 -2.65
CA GLY A 191 -14.96 8.10 -3.54
C GLY A 191 -14.25 9.08 -4.47
N LEU A 192 -12.98 8.82 -4.81
CA LEU A 192 -12.23 9.62 -5.78
C LEU A 192 -12.61 9.27 -7.24
N GLN A 193 -12.74 10.28 -8.10
CA GLN A 193 -12.93 10.16 -9.56
C GLN A 193 -11.73 10.67 -10.33
#